data_AF-A0A6G4V9W8-F1
#
_entry.id   AF-A0A6G4V9W8-F1
#
_cell.length_a   1.000
_cell.length_b   1.000
_cell.length_c   1.000
_cell.angle_alpha   90.00
_cell.angle_beta   90.00
_cell.angle_gamma   90.00
#
_symmetry.space_group_name_H-M   'P 1'
#
loop_
_entity.id
_entity.type
_entity.pdbx_description
1 polymer ?
#
loop_
_entity_poly.entity_id
_entity_poly.type
_entity_poly.pdbx_seq_one_letter_code
_entity_poly.pdbx_strand_id
1 'polypeptide(L)'
;MQKFDTPAPISAVLDIPAGRIRFIAADRADTTVEVLPANASKGRDVQAAEQSTVEYADGVLRIDAPAAKNQYLGPSGSIEVTIQLPAGSHIEAKAASAEFRAVGRLGDVVFEGAHGTIKIDEVASMRLTAAAGDVSIGRLGGTAEISTQKGDIQIAEAVRGAVVLTTQMGDVSISAAHGVSASLDASTGYGRIHNALKNTDGAAADLNIRATTSHGDITARSL
;
A
#
# COMPACT_ATOMS: atom_id res chain seq x y z
N MET A 1 -20.45 12.97 -1.89
CA MET A 1 -20.34 11.50 -1.88
C MET A 1 -21.01 10.94 -3.13
N GLN A 2 -20.28 10.15 -3.91
CA GLN A 2 -20.78 9.46 -5.11
C GLN A 2 -20.93 7.97 -4.82
N LYS A 3 -21.89 7.30 -5.46
CA LYS A 3 -22.19 5.88 -5.25
C LYS A 3 -22.40 5.20 -6.60
N PHE A 4 -21.83 4.00 -6.73
CA PHE A 4 -21.93 3.14 -7.91
C PHE A 4 -22.33 1.73 -7.48
N ASP A 5 -23.18 1.07 -8.27
CA ASP A 5 -23.52 -0.33 -8.02
C ASP A 5 -22.41 -1.23 -8.57
N THR A 6 -21.78 -1.99 -7.67
CA THR A 6 -20.57 -2.78 -7.94
C THR A 6 -20.69 -4.13 -7.22
N PRO A 7 -21.55 -5.04 -7.72
CA PRO A 7 -21.77 -6.34 -7.07
C PRO A 7 -20.57 -7.28 -7.14
N ALA A 8 -19.56 -6.94 -7.96
CA ALA A 8 -18.30 -7.64 -8.09
C ALA A 8 -17.11 -6.72 -7.76
N PRO A 9 -15.94 -7.27 -7.38
CA PRO A 9 -14.71 -6.50 -7.20
C PRO A 9 -14.38 -5.64 -8.42
N ILE A 10 -13.90 -4.43 -8.17
CA ILE A 10 -13.56 -3.43 -9.19
C ILE A 10 -12.05 -3.17 -9.24
N SER A 11 -11.62 -2.40 -10.23
CA SER A 11 -10.29 -1.78 -10.25
C SER A 11 -10.40 -0.30 -9.90
N ALA A 12 -9.70 0.16 -8.88
CA ALA A 12 -9.64 1.57 -8.51
C ALA A 12 -8.29 2.18 -8.92
N VAL A 13 -8.32 3.17 -9.81
CA VAL A 13 -7.15 3.90 -10.30
C VAL A 13 -7.17 5.33 -9.76
N LEU A 14 -6.11 5.73 -9.07
CA LEU A 14 -6.01 7.03 -8.40
C LEU A 14 -4.71 7.74 -8.77
N ASP A 15 -4.81 9.04 -9.06
CA ASP A 15 -3.66 9.95 -9.12
C ASP A 15 -3.92 11.16 -8.22
N ILE A 16 -3.30 11.16 -7.04
CA ILE A 16 -3.56 12.12 -5.96
C ILE A 16 -2.25 12.79 -5.54
N PRO A 17 -2.02 14.07 -5.87
CA PRO A 17 -0.77 14.75 -5.57
C PRO A 17 -0.43 14.78 -4.07
N ALA A 18 -1.42 15.08 -3.21
CA ALA A 18 -1.18 15.17 -1.76
C ALA A 18 -2.44 14.96 -0.93
N GLY A 19 -2.25 14.44 0.30
CA GLY A 19 -3.28 14.38 1.33
C GLY A 19 -3.42 12.99 1.95
N ARG A 20 -4.63 12.42 1.94
CA ARG A 20 -4.91 11.11 2.54
C ARG A 20 -5.80 10.30 1.63
N ILE A 21 -5.42 9.04 1.43
CA ILE A 21 -6.19 8.07 0.67
C ILE A 21 -6.58 6.95 1.62
N ARG A 22 -7.89 6.70 1.76
CA ARG A 22 -8.43 5.65 2.60
C ARG A 22 -9.30 4.71 1.79
N PHE A 23 -8.95 3.44 1.78
CA PHE A 23 -9.75 2.35 1.26
C PHE A 23 -10.37 1.53 2.39
N ILE A 24 -11.65 1.19 2.22
CA ILE A 24 -12.38 0.29 3.11
C ILE A 24 -12.99 -0.80 2.23
N ALA A 25 -12.35 -1.97 2.25
CA ALA A 25 -12.76 -3.16 1.52
C ALA A 25 -13.61 -4.06 2.42
N ALA A 26 -14.86 -4.27 2.05
CA ALA A 26 -15.82 -5.06 2.84
C ALA A 26 -16.69 -5.92 1.92
N ASP A 27 -17.41 -6.88 2.50
CA ASP A 27 -18.42 -7.64 1.76
C ASP A 27 -19.64 -6.74 1.50
N ARG A 28 -19.60 -6.03 0.37
CA ARG A 28 -20.60 -5.06 -0.09
C ARG A 28 -20.78 -5.17 -1.60
N ALA A 29 -21.92 -4.67 -2.09
CA ALA A 29 -22.28 -4.71 -3.50
C ALA A 29 -22.31 -3.32 -4.16
N ASP A 30 -21.75 -2.32 -3.48
CA ASP A 30 -21.67 -0.94 -3.96
C ASP A 30 -20.28 -0.36 -3.70
N THR A 31 -19.93 0.67 -4.47
CA THR A 31 -18.73 1.46 -4.28
C THR A 31 -19.13 2.89 -3.97
N THR A 32 -18.66 3.44 -2.86
CA THR A 32 -18.87 4.86 -2.52
C THR A 32 -17.56 5.62 -2.48
N VAL A 33 -17.56 6.81 -3.04
CA VAL A 33 -16.40 7.70 -3.10
C VAL A 33 -16.74 9.03 -2.46
N GLU A 34 -15.89 9.48 -1.57
CA GLU A 34 -15.96 10.78 -0.93
C GLU A 34 -14.61 11.49 -1.09
N VAL A 35 -14.65 12.68 -1.67
CA VAL A 35 -13.50 13.55 -1.86
C VAL A 35 -13.78 14.82 -1.08
N LEU A 36 -12.92 15.12 -0.11
CA LEU A 36 -13.02 16.29 0.76
C LEU A 36 -11.70 17.07 0.75
N PRO A 37 -11.72 18.39 1.01
CA PRO A 37 -10.49 19.11 1.27
C PRO A 37 -9.85 18.59 2.56
N ALA A 38 -8.52 18.43 2.56
CA ALA A 38 -7.80 18.06 3.79
C ALA A 38 -7.93 19.15 4.89
N ASN A 39 -8.05 20.42 4.47
CA ASN A 39 -8.37 21.53 5.35
C ASN A 39 -9.38 22.48 4.68
N ALA A 40 -10.63 22.47 5.17
CA ALA A 40 -11.72 23.29 4.63
C ALA A 40 -11.50 24.81 4.77
N SER A 41 -10.61 25.26 5.65
CA SER A 41 -10.26 26.68 5.78
C SER A 41 -9.17 27.13 4.80
N LYS A 42 -8.56 26.19 4.05
CA LYS A 42 -7.50 26.47 3.08
C LYS A 42 -8.07 26.41 1.67
N GLY A 43 -8.25 27.57 1.05
CA GLY A 43 -8.88 27.68 -0.27
C GLY A 43 -8.27 26.78 -1.36
N ARG A 44 -6.96 26.50 -1.30
CA ARG A 44 -6.30 25.55 -2.22
C ARG A 44 -6.77 24.11 -2.05
N ASP A 45 -7.01 23.67 -0.82
CA ASP A 45 -7.48 22.31 -0.53
C ASP A 45 -8.94 22.17 -0.97
N VAL A 46 -9.75 23.21 -0.72
CA VAL A 46 -11.14 23.31 -1.22
C VAL A 46 -11.16 23.24 -2.75
N GLN A 47 -10.34 24.05 -3.42
CA GLN A 47 -10.25 24.07 -4.87
C GLN A 47 -9.80 22.73 -5.45
N ALA A 48 -8.83 22.06 -4.82
CA ALA A 48 -8.38 20.73 -5.26
C ALA A 48 -9.49 19.69 -5.14
N ALA A 49 -10.26 19.69 -4.05
CA ALA A 49 -11.39 18.78 -3.86
C ALA A 49 -12.52 19.04 -4.87
N GLU A 50 -12.87 20.31 -5.12
CA GLU A 50 -13.91 20.70 -6.08
C GLU A 50 -13.55 20.36 -7.54
N GLN A 51 -12.27 20.42 -7.86
CA GLN A 51 -11.76 20.12 -9.20
C GLN A 51 -11.38 18.65 -9.41
N SER A 52 -11.48 17.82 -8.37
CA SER A 52 -11.22 16.38 -8.49
C SER A 52 -12.36 15.70 -9.25
N THR A 53 -12.01 14.84 -10.20
CA THR A 53 -12.98 14.06 -10.97
C THR A 53 -13.08 12.65 -10.40
N VAL A 54 -14.28 12.09 -10.43
CA VAL A 54 -14.55 10.70 -10.06
C VAL A 54 -15.42 10.12 -11.16
N GLU A 55 -14.92 9.08 -11.82
CA GLU A 55 -15.60 8.43 -12.93
C GLU A 55 -15.60 6.92 -12.70
N TYR A 56 -16.70 6.27 -13.03
CA TYR A 56 -16.80 4.82 -12.99
C TYR A 56 -17.36 4.32 -14.31
N ALA A 57 -16.57 3.52 -15.01
CA ALA A 57 -16.94 2.90 -16.28
C ALA A 57 -16.23 1.55 -16.41
N ASP A 58 -16.93 0.57 -16.98
CA ASP A 58 -16.38 -0.75 -17.33
C ASP A 58 -15.65 -1.47 -16.17
N GLY A 59 -16.15 -1.34 -14.94
CA GLY A 59 -15.54 -1.96 -13.76
C GLY A 59 -14.32 -1.22 -13.20
N VAL A 60 -14.00 -0.05 -13.75
CA VAL A 60 -12.86 0.77 -13.34
C VAL A 60 -13.35 2.09 -12.73
N LEU A 61 -13.01 2.32 -11.47
CA LEU A 61 -13.16 3.60 -10.80
C LEU A 61 -11.90 4.44 -11.01
N ARG A 62 -12.03 5.62 -11.59
CA ARG A 62 -10.94 6.59 -11.78
C ARG A 62 -11.18 7.80 -10.89
N ILE A 63 -10.14 8.21 -10.16
CA ILE A 63 -10.15 9.45 -9.38
C ILE A 63 -8.88 10.23 -9.72
N ASP A 64 -9.07 11.40 -10.32
CA ASP A 64 -7.99 12.28 -10.70
C ASP A 64 -8.13 13.59 -9.91
N ALA A 65 -7.08 13.93 -9.16
CA ALA A 65 -6.98 15.23 -8.52
C ALA A 65 -6.05 16.13 -9.34
N PRO A 66 -6.42 17.39 -9.60
CA PRO A 66 -5.62 18.26 -10.47
C PRO A 66 -4.23 18.50 -9.87
N ALA A 67 -3.21 18.12 -10.62
CA ALA A 67 -1.85 18.54 -10.34
C ALA A 67 -1.73 20.07 -10.45
N ALA A 68 -0.82 20.67 -9.66
CA ALA A 68 -0.57 22.11 -9.76
C ALA A 68 -0.07 22.45 -11.18
N LYS A 69 -0.91 23.12 -11.98
CA LYS A 69 -0.59 23.53 -13.37
C LYS A 69 0.62 24.46 -13.47
N ASN A 70 1.05 25.07 -12.36
CA ASN A 70 2.22 25.94 -12.30
C ASN A 70 2.92 25.81 -10.94
N GLN A 71 4.13 25.25 -10.92
CA GLN A 71 4.95 25.10 -9.69
C GLN A 71 5.33 26.46 -9.06
N TYR A 72 5.30 27.55 -9.84
CA TYR A 72 5.49 28.93 -9.37
C TYR A 72 4.39 29.42 -8.40
N LEU A 73 3.18 28.83 -8.44
CA LEU A 73 2.04 29.23 -7.59
C LEU A 73 1.93 28.40 -6.29
N GLY A 74 2.93 27.57 -6.00
CA GLY A 74 3.02 26.77 -4.77
C GLY A 74 2.46 25.36 -4.91
N PRO A 75 2.54 24.54 -3.83
CA PRO A 75 2.14 23.14 -3.86
C PRO A 75 0.65 22.98 -4.19
N SER A 76 0.29 21.84 -4.79
CA SER A 76 -1.10 21.44 -5.01
C SER A 76 -1.89 21.45 -3.69
N GLY A 77 -3.20 21.65 -3.77
CA GLY A 77 -4.07 21.44 -2.62
C GLY A 77 -3.98 19.99 -2.12
N SER A 78 -4.29 19.79 -0.85
CA SER A 78 -4.35 18.45 -0.24
C SER A 78 -5.80 18.01 -0.09
N ILE A 79 -6.09 16.76 -0.42
CA ILE A 79 -7.45 16.20 -0.34
C ILE A 79 -7.48 14.92 0.49
N GLU A 80 -8.61 14.66 1.12
CA GLU A 80 -8.94 13.39 1.74
C GLU A 80 -9.90 12.63 0.83
N VAL A 81 -9.46 11.46 0.37
CA VAL A 81 -10.26 10.56 -0.48
C VAL A 81 -10.58 9.32 0.33
N THR A 82 -11.87 9.09 0.60
CA THR A 82 -12.37 7.84 1.19
C THR A 82 -13.11 7.05 0.11
N ILE A 83 -12.65 5.83 -0.14
CA ILE A 83 -13.26 4.87 -1.06
C ILE A 83 -13.65 3.63 -0.28
N GLN A 84 -14.86 3.20 -0.53
CA GLN A 84 -15.53 2.13 0.19
C GLN A 84 -16.01 1.18 -0.90
N LEU A 85 -15.43 -0.02 -1.00
CA LEU A 85 -15.56 -0.90 -2.18
C LEU A 85 -15.66 -2.40 -1.80
N PRO A 86 -16.11 -3.27 -2.72
CA PRO A 86 -16.19 -4.71 -2.49
C PRO A 86 -14.82 -5.34 -2.17
N ALA A 87 -14.77 -6.24 -1.20
CA ALA A 87 -13.57 -6.98 -0.85
C ALA A 87 -12.98 -7.74 -2.06
N GLY A 88 -11.66 -7.77 -2.15
CA GLY A 88 -10.94 -8.34 -3.29
C GLY A 88 -10.76 -7.39 -4.47
N SER A 89 -11.21 -6.13 -4.39
CA SER A 89 -10.95 -5.13 -5.44
C SER A 89 -9.47 -4.84 -5.57
N HIS A 90 -9.07 -4.48 -6.80
CA HIS A 90 -7.71 -4.13 -7.16
C HIS A 90 -7.50 -2.62 -7.06
N ILE A 91 -6.30 -2.19 -6.70
CA ILE A 91 -5.95 -0.78 -6.55
C ILE A 91 -4.69 -0.49 -7.36
N GLU A 92 -4.73 0.58 -8.14
CA GLU A 92 -3.57 1.25 -8.70
C GLU A 92 -3.59 2.69 -8.20
N ALA A 93 -2.62 3.08 -7.38
CA ALA A 93 -2.62 4.40 -6.77
C ALA A 93 -1.25 5.08 -6.92
N LYS A 94 -1.28 6.31 -7.41
CA LYS A 94 -0.13 7.21 -7.47
C LYS A 94 -0.36 8.35 -6.49
N ALA A 95 0.59 8.54 -5.59
CA ALA A 95 0.50 9.59 -4.60
C ALA A 95 1.85 10.21 -4.26
N ALA A 96 2.07 11.45 -4.68
CA ALA A 96 3.36 12.10 -4.42
C ALA A 96 3.57 12.33 -2.91
N SER A 97 2.58 12.84 -2.19
CA SER A 97 2.72 13.13 -0.76
C SER A 97 1.43 12.83 0.00
N ALA A 98 1.09 11.55 0.15
CA ALA A 98 -0.14 11.14 0.83
C ALA A 98 0.04 9.94 1.77
N GLU A 99 -0.72 9.94 2.85
CA GLU A 99 -0.94 8.74 3.66
C GLU A 99 -1.85 7.78 2.90
N PHE A 100 -1.44 6.52 2.77
CA PHE A 100 -2.26 5.46 2.18
C PHE A 100 -2.70 4.49 3.26
N ARG A 101 -4.01 4.40 3.50
CA ARG A 101 -4.58 3.43 4.43
C ARG A 101 -5.59 2.55 3.73
N ALA A 102 -5.41 1.24 3.83
CA ALA A 102 -6.40 0.26 3.42
C ALA A 102 -6.82 -0.61 4.61
N VAL A 103 -8.13 -0.76 4.77
CA VAL A 103 -8.77 -1.61 5.77
C VAL A 103 -9.57 -2.70 5.06
N GLY A 104 -9.45 -3.94 5.54
CA GLY A 104 -10.09 -5.10 4.94
C GLY A 104 -9.27 -5.77 3.83
N ARG A 105 -9.88 -6.75 3.16
CA ARG A 105 -9.21 -7.61 2.19
C ARG A 105 -9.20 -6.99 0.79
N LEU A 106 -8.02 -6.64 0.32
CA LEU A 106 -7.77 -6.20 -1.05
C LEU A 106 -7.27 -7.34 -1.94
N GLY A 107 -7.50 -7.19 -3.24
CA GLY A 107 -6.92 -8.04 -4.28
C GLY A 107 -5.46 -7.65 -4.53
N ASP A 108 -5.17 -7.24 -5.75
CA ASP A 108 -3.84 -6.77 -6.14
C ASP A 108 -3.72 -5.26 -5.91
N VAL A 109 -2.60 -4.83 -5.34
CA VAL A 109 -2.32 -3.42 -5.06
C VAL A 109 -1.03 -3.01 -5.73
N VAL A 110 -1.10 -2.00 -6.59
CA VAL A 110 0.05 -1.29 -7.15
C VAL A 110 0.06 0.12 -6.57
N PHE A 111 1.12 0.46 -5.85
CA PHE A 111 1.27 1.78 -5.24
C PHE A 111 2.61 2.41 -5.63
N GLU A 112 2.55 3.62 -6.18
CA GLU A 112 3.72 4.47 -6.41
C GLU A 112 3.56 5.74 -5.58
N GLY A 113 4.52 6.02 -4.71
CA GLY A 113 4.50 7.26 -3.95
C GLY A 113 5.87 7.86 -3.71
N ALA A 114 5.91 9.12 -3.26
CA ALA A 114 7.16 9.73 -2.81
C ALA A 114 7.22 9.80 -1.29
N HIS A 115 6.17 10.31 -0.63
CA HIS A 115 6.16 10.51 0.81
C HIS A 115 4.85 10.09 1.47
N GLY A 116 4.95 9.45 2.63
CA GLY A 116 3.81 9.13 3.49
C GLY A 116 3.87 7.71 4.06
N THR A 117 3.06 7.45 5.07
CA THR A 117 2.92 6.10 5.63
C THR A 117 1.94 5.28 4.79
N ILE A 118 2.32 4.05 4.49
CA ILE A 118 1.47 3.07 3.81
C ILE A 118 1.09 1.99 4.82
N LYS A 119 -0.20 1.84 5.08
CA LYS A 119 -0.71 0.79 5.96
C LYS A 119 -1.86 0.04 5.32
N ILE A 120 -1.72 -1.28 5.23
CA ILE A 120 -2.69 -2.17 4.59
C ILE A 120 -2.98 -3.32 5.53
N ASP A 121 -4.26 -3.57 5.82
CA ASP A 121 -4.64 -4.65 6.73
C ASP A 121 -4.47 -6.03 6.08
N GLU A 122 -5.05 -6.26 4.89
CA GLU A 122 -4.89 -7.53 4.16
C GLU A 122 -4.84 -7.31 2.64
N VAL A 123 -3.89 -7.99 1.97
CA VAL A 123 -3.70 -7.89 0.51
C VAL A 123 -3.33 -9.24 -0.10
N ALA A 124 -3.88 -9.55 -1.28
CA ALA A 124 -3.57 -10.79 -1.99
C ALA A 124 -2.18 -10.74 -2.64
N SER A 125 -1.87 -9.66 -3.36
CA SER A 125 -0.55 -9.40 -3.91
C SER A 125 -0.25 -7.90 -3.99
N MET A 126 1.02 -7.52 -3.94
CA MET A 126 1.37 -6.10 -3.86
C MET A 126 2.65 -5.75 -4.61
N ARG A 127 2.62 -4.64 -5.33
CA ARG A 127 3.81 -3.96 -5.83
C ARG A 127 3.83 -2.54 -5.29
N LEU A 128 4.88 -2.18 -4.56
CA LEU A 128 5.03 -0.84 -3.99
C LEU A 128 6.41 -0.27 -4.29
N THR A 129 6.41 0.97 -4.74
CA THR A 129 7.61 1.80 -4.84
C THR A 129 7.37 3.11 -4.10
N ALA A 130 8.22 3.41 -3.13
CA ALA A 130 8.19 4.66 -2.37
C ALA A 130 9.58 5.33 -2.31
N ALA A 131 9.65 6.65 -2.27
CA ALA A 131 10.92 7.33 -1.99
C ALA A 131 11.21 7.35 -0.48
N ALA A 132 10.27 7.84 0.33
CA ALA A 132 10.38 7.82 1.78
C ALA A 132 9.03 7.57 2.45
N GLY A 133 8.88 6.44 3.13
CA GLY A 133 7.65 6.07 3.79
C GLY A 133 7.76 4.72 4.48
N ASP A 134 7.19 4.64 5.68
CA ASP A 134 7.05 3.38 6.40
C ASP A 134 5.91 2.57 5.81
N VAL A 135 6.16 1.28 5.59
CA VAL A 135 5.22 0.33 5.01
C VAL A 135 4.84 -0.70 6.06
N SER A 136 3.55 -0.82 6.36
CA SER A 136 3.02 -1.81 7.28
C SER A 136 1.91 -2.62 6.63
N ILE A 137 2.12 -3.92 6.49
CA ILE A 137 1.14 -4.88 5.97
C ILE A 137 0.75 -5.81 7.11
N GLY A 138 -0.55 -5.91 7.39
CA GLY A 138 -1.09 -6.87 8.36
C GLY A 138 -0.90 -8.30 7.85
N ARG A 139 -1.61 -8.65 6.77
CA ARG A 139 -1.58 -9.98 6.18
C ARG A 139 -1.33 -9.93 4.68
N LEU A 140 -0.31 -10.65 4.23
CA LEU A 140 0.06 -10.82 2.83
C LEU A 140 -0.25 -12.25 2.37
N GLY A 141 -1.22 -12.40 1.46
CA GLY A 141 -1.72 -13.69 0.98
C GLY A 141 -0.93 -14.34 -0.16
N GLY A 142 0.03 -13.62 -0.73
CA GLY A 142 0.72 -14.01 -1.96
C GLY A 142 2.00 -13.22 -2.20
N THR A 143 2.32 -12.98 -3.47
CA THR A 143 3.57 -12.32 -3.87
C THR A 143 3.59 -10.85 -3.50
N ALA A 144 4.74 -10.35 -3.08
CA ALA A 144 4.95 -8.91 -2.89
C ALA A 144 6.33 -8.46 -3.39
N GLU A 145 6.37 -7.28 -3.99
CA GLU A 145 7.59 -6.55 -4.33
C GLU A 145 7.47 -5.14 -3.73
N ILE A 146 8.26 -4.85 -2.70
CA ILE A 146 8.19 -3.60 -1.94
C ILE A 146 9.57 -2.96 -1.95
N SER A 147 9.67 -1.77 -2.52
CA SER A 147 10.88 -0.97 -2.58
C SER A 147 10.65 0.40 -1.96
N THR A 148 11.47 0.76 -0.97
CA THR A 148 11.52 2.12 -0.41
C THR A 148 12.96 2.61 -0.38
N GLN A 149 13.24 3.91 -0.50
CA GLN A 149 14.60 4.40 -0.24
C GLN A 149 14.80 4.65 1.26
N LYS A 150 13.78 5.16 1.94
CA LYS A 150 13.85 5.45 3.37
C LYS A 150 12.55 5.06 4.06
N GLY A 151 12.65 4.31 5.14
CA GLY A 151 11.52 3.87 5.93
C GLY A 151 11.57 2.38 6.20
N ASP A 152 10.83 2.00 7.22
CA ASP A 152 10.77 0.63 7.68
C ASP A 152 9.74 -0.16 6.88
N ILE A 153 10.01 -1.44 6.66
CA ILE A 153 9.07 -2.37 6.03
C ILE A 153 8.68 -3.41 7.06
N GLN A 154 7.39 -3.48 7.37
CA GLN A 154 6.83 -4.45 8.30
C GLN A 154 5.73 -5.28 7.63
N ILE A 155 5.89 -6.60 7.66
CA ILE A 155 4.86 -7.57 7.29
C ILE A 155 4.56 -8.42 8.53
N ALA A 156 3.36 -8.23 9.10
CA ALA A 156 2.97 -8.90 10.33
C ALA A 156 2.59 -10.38 10.14
N GLU A 157 2.14 -10.76 8.94
CA GLU A 157 1.86 -12.15 8.57
C GLU A 157 2.01 -12.34 7.05
N ALA A 158 2.93 -13.21 6.62
CA ALA A 158 3.09 -13.63 5.23
C ALA A 158 2.72 -15.10 5.07
N VAL A 159 1.81 -15.41 4.14
CA VAL A 159 1.22 -16.75 4.01
C VAL A 159 1.98 -17.62 3.00
N ARG A 160 2.29 -17.10 1.81
CA ARG A 160 2.92 -17.84 0.72
C ARG A 160 3.43 -16.90 -0.38
N GLY A 161 4.20 -17.43 -1.32
CA GLY A 161 4.66 -16.74 -2.51
C GLY A 161 6.07 -16.17 -2.38
N ALA A 162 6.49 -15.40 -3.39
CA ALA A 162 7.76 -14.69 -3.39
C ALA A 162 7.57 -13.27 -2.84
N VAL A 163 8.34 -12.93 -1.82
CA VAL A 163 8.29 -11.63 -1.13
C VAL A 163 9.66 -10.98 -1.23
N VAL A 164 9.76 -9.92 -2.02
CA VAL A 164 10.97 -9.14 -2.24
C VAL A 164 10.83 -7.79 -1.55
N LEU A 165 11.65 -7.55 -0.54
CA LEU A 165 11.66 -6.34 0.29
C LEU A 165 13.00 -5.65 0.11
N THR A 166 12.98 -4.38 -0.28
CA THR A 166 14.20 -3.58 -0.43
C THR A 166 14.01 -2.21 0.20
N THR A 167 14.90 -1.85 1.13
CA THR A 167 15.03 -0.50 1.67
C THR A 167 16.48 -0.03 1.57
N GLN A 168 16.77 1.27 1.46
CA GLN A 168 18.16 1.74 1.62
C GLN A 168 18.45 2.11 3.08
N MET A 169 17.49 2.71 3.76
CA MET A 169 17.62 3.18 5.13
C MET A 169 16.34 2.81 5.90
N GLY A 170 16.42 1.79 6.73
CA GLY A 170 15.29 1.31 7.52
C GLY A 170 15.39 -0.18 7.82
N ASP A 171 14.60 -0.59 8.79
CA ASP A 171 14.52 -1.98 9.23
C ASP A 171 13.50 -2.75 8.39
N VAL A 172 13.76 -4.05 8.21
CA VAL A 172 12.84 -4.96 7.54
C VAL A 172 12.40 -6.02 8.55
N SER A 173 11.11 -6.09 8.83
CA SER A 173 10.52 -7.11 9.68
C SER A 173 9.46 -7.90 8.93
N ILE A 174 9.59 -9.23 8.96
CA ILE A 174 8.61 -10.13 8.35
C ILE A 174 8.33 -11.30 9.26
N SER A 175 7.03 -11.62 9.43
CA SER A 175 6.61 -12.80 10.16
C SER A 175 5.91 -13.79 9.22
N ALA A 176 6.39 -15.03 9.14
CA ALA A 176 5.74 -16.10 8.41
C ALA A 176 4.53 -16.61 9.20
N ALA A 177 3.42 -16.90 8.50
CA ALA A 177 2.22 -17.45 9.12
C ALA A 177 2.47 -18.83 9.76
N HIS A 178 1.62 -19.23 10.70
CA HIS A 178 1.76 -20.50 11.40
C HIS A 178 1.79 -21.69 10.42
N GLY A 179 2.76 -22.60 10.59
CA GLY A 179 2.90 -23.80 9.77
C GLY A 179 3.47 -23.57 8.37
N VAL A 180 3.80 -22.33 8.00
CA VAL A 180 4.42 -22.02 6.71
C VAL A 180 5.93 -22.26 6.78
N SER A 181 6.44 -23.06 5.85
CA SER A 181 7.88 -23.18 5.65
C SER A 181 8.37 -22.05 4.75
N ALA A 182 9.37 -21.30 5.23
CA ALA A 182 9.88 -20.11 4.59
C ALA A 182 11.40 -20.19 4.35
N SER A 183 11.84 -19.76 3.18
CA SER A 183 13.24 -19.50 2.91
C SER A 183 13.54 -18.01 3.08
N LEU A 184 14.75 -17.67 3.54
CA LEU A 184 15.20 -16.29 3.70
C LEU A 184 16.54 -16.08 3.00
N ASP A 185 16.55 -15.15 2.06
CA ASP A 185 17.71 -14.55 1.41
C ASP A 185 17.80 -13.10 1.90
N ALA A 186 18.63 -12.85 2.93
CA ALA A 186 18.73 -11.55 3.59
C ALA A 186 20.13 -10.95 3.43
N SER A 187 20.20 -9.67 3.08
CA SER A 187 21.45 -8.92 2.95
C SER A 187 21.32 -7.54 3.59
N THR A 188 22.20 -7.21 4.53
CA THR A 188 22.33 -5.86 5.10
C THR A 188 23.76 -5.34 4.97
N GLY A 189 23.93 -4.09 4.55
CA GLY A 189 25.25 -3.42 4.52
C GLY A 189 25.73 -3.04 5.92
N TYR A 190 24.85 -2.42 6.70
CA TYR A 190 25.08 -1.98 8.07
C TYR A 190 23.88 -2.33 8.95
N GLY A 191 23.99 -3.44 9.67
CA GLY A 191 22.95 -3.91 10.58
C GLY A 191 23.14 -5.36 10.95
N ARG A 192 22.10 -5.96 11.53
CA ARG A 192 22.05 -7.36 11.97
C ARG A 192 20.92 -8.07 11.28
N ILE A 193 21.14 -9.35 11.00
CA ILE A 193 20.10 -10.25 10.49
C ILE A 193 19.71 -11.18 11.63
N HIS A 194 18.45 -11.11 12.05
CA HIS A 194 17.85 -12.05 12.97
C HIS A 194 16.90 -12.98 12.22
N ASN A 195 17.19 -14.27 12.22
CA ASN A 195 16.34 -15.29 11.62
C ASN A 195 15.89 -16.28 12.68
N ALA A 196 14.59 -16.29 12.95
CA ALA A 196 13.88 -17.22 13.83
C ALA A 196 12.72 -17.92 13.08
N LEU A 197 12.87 -18.13 11.76
CA LEU A 197 11.93 -18.90 10.96
C LEU A 197 11.97 -20.37 11.37
N LYS A 198 10.79 -20.97 11.51
CA LYS A 198 10.59 -22.38 11.81
C LYS A 198 10.09 -23.06 10.54
N ASN A 199 10.91 -23.95 9.98
CA ASN A 199 10.56 -24.74 8.81
C ASN A 199 10.23 -26.18 9.22
N THR A 200 9.27 -26.78 8.53
CA THR A 200 8.98 -28.20 8.72
C THR A 200 9.90 -29.02 7.82
N ASP A 201 10.56 -30.03 8.37
CA ASP A 201 11.50 -30.87 7.62
C ASP A 201 10.81 -31.51 6.39
N GLY A 202 11.44 -31.37 5.22
CA GLY A 202 10.97 -31.98 3.97
C GLY A 202 9.85 -31.24 3.22
N ALA A 203 9.33 -30.14 3.75
CA ALA A 203 8.40 -29.27 3.01
C ALA A 203 9.16 -28.31 2.09
N ALA A 204 8.73 -28.17 0.84
CA ALA A 204 9.19 -27.09 -0.02
C ALA A 204 8.80 -25.74 0.63
N ALA A 205 9.67 -24.73 0.52
CA ALA A 205 9.36 -23.41 1.05
C ALA A 205 8.23 -22.78 0.23
N ASP A 206 7.03 -22.73 0.81
CA ASP A 206 5.87 -22.07 0.21
C ASP A 206 6.01 -20.54 0.24
N LEU A 207 6.87 -20.02 1.11
CA LEU A 207 7.20 -18.61 1.23
C LEU A 207 8.68 -18.38 0.96
N ASN A 208 9.01 -17.62 -0.08
CA ASN A 208 10.39 -17.26 -0.42
C ASN A 208 10.60 -15.77 -0.15
N ILE A 209 11.42 -15.47 0.86
CA ILE A 209 11.65 -14.11 1.32
C ILE A 209 13.03 -13.66 0.84
N ARG A 210 13.08 -12.57 0.09
CA ARG A 210 14.29 -11.81 -0.19
C ARG A 210 14.20 -10.45 0.47
N ALA A 211 15.09 -10.17 1.41
CA ALA A 211 15.12 -8.89 2.13
C ALA A 211 16.49 -8.23 1.95
N THR A 212 16.51 -6.97 1.54
CA THR A 212 17.76 -6.21 1.37
C THR A 212 17.63 -4.84 1.99
N THR A 213 18.57 -4.48 2.86
CA THR A 213 18.71 -3.12 3.41
C THR A 213 20.15 -2.65 3.30
N SER A 214 20.40 -1.36 3.04
CA SER A 214 21.78 -0.84 3.11
C SER A 214 22.15 -0.47 4.54
N HIS A 215 21.22 0.13 5.29
CA HIS A 215 21.38 0.45 6.72
C HIS A 215 20.09 0.11 7.47
N GLY A 216 20.18 -0.86 8.37
CA GLY A 216 19.07 -1.34 9.17
C GLY A 216 19.19 -2.83 9.46
N ASP A 217 18.38 -3.28 10.40
CA ASP A 217 18.28 -4.67 10.80
C ASP A 217 17.22 -5.39 9.96
N ILE A 218 17.47 -6.68 9.69
CA ILE A 218 16.49 -7.57 9.05
C ILE A 218 16.07 -8.61 10.06
N THR A 219 14.78 -8.65 10.41
CA THR A 219 14.20 -9.64 11.29
C THR A 219 13.17 -10.49 10.55
N ALA A 220 13.42 -11.79 10.48
CA ALA A 220 12.46 -12.77 9.99
C ALA A 220 12.12 -13.76 11.11
N ARG A 221 10.85 -14.04 11.35
CA ARG A 221 10.41 -14.99 12.38
C ARG A 221 9.15 -15.74 11.95
N SER A 222 8.89 -16.91 12.52
CA SER A 222 7.57 -17.54 12.40
C SER A 222 6.67 -17.12 13.56
N LEU A 223 5.37 -17.02 13.32
CA LEU A 223 4.37 -16.85 14.37
C LEU A 223 4.25 -18.09 15.26
#